data_AF-A0A1A8F4T7-F1
#
_entry.id   AF-A0A1A8F4T7-F1
#
_cell.length_a   1.000
_cell.length_b   1.000
_cell.length_c   1.000
_cell.angle_alpha   90.00
_cell.angle_beta   90.00
_cell.angle_gamma   90.00
#
_symmetry.space_group_name_H-M   'P 1'
#
loop_
_entity.id
_entity.type
_entity.pdbx_description
1 polymer ?
#
loop_
_entity_poly.entity_id
_entity_poly.type
_entity_poly.pdbx_seq_one_letter_code
_entity_poly.pdbx_strand_id
1 'polypeptide(L)'
;FPLFLECLWETGQHGLAELLQTEAPTVPRPRPERKTYKMEASPCGHCLIINNVEFKPESALRNRRGSNIDCEKLETRFKAFNFIVEVKENLKESQIKQEMSALSKKDHSQYDCCVVIVLSHGTEV
;
A
#
# COMPACT_ATOMS: atom_id res chain seq x y z
N PHE A 1 8.33 34.96 28.85
CA PHE A 1 8.32 33.78 29.73
C PHE A 1 8.52 34.06 31.23
N PRO A 2 9.29 35.05 31.70
CA PRO A 2 9.54 35.26 33.15
C PRO A 2 8.28 35.53 34.00
N LEU A 3 7.39 36.44 33.55
CA LEU A 3 6.17 36.80 34.28
C LEU A 3 5.18 35.64 34.48
N PHE A 4 5.20 34.65 33.58
CA PHE A 4 4.35 33.46 33.69
C PHE A 4 4.87 32.51 34.79
N LEU A 5 6.18 32.38 34.92
CA LEU A 5 6.79 31.59 35.99
C LEU A 5 6.54 32.22 37.36
N GLU A 6 6.66 33.54 37.50
CA GLU A 6 6.33 34.25 38.74
C GLU A 6 4.89 34.00 39.18
N CYS A 7 3.93 34.10 38.25
CA CYS A 7 2.53 33.83 38.55
C CYS A 7 2.31 32.38 39.04
N LEU A 8 3.04 31.40 38.51
CA LEU A 8 2.98 30.01 38.99
C LEU A 8 3.57 29.85 40.39
N TRP A 9 4.63 30.58 40.74
CA TRP A 9 5.17 30.63 42.11
C TRP A 9 4.19 31.27 43.08
N GLU A 10 3.56 32.38 42.70
CA GLU A 10 2.58 33.10 43.53
C GLU A 10 1.28 32.32 43.75
N THR A 11 0.86 31.53 42.76
CA THR A 11 -0.36 30.71 42.82
C THR A 11 -0.13 29.34 43.46
N GLY A 12 1.06 29.07 44.00
CA GLY A 12 1.40 27.82 44.69
C GLY A 12 1.65 26.63 43.75
N GLN A 13 1.72 26.86 42.44
CA GLN A 13 1.97 25.83 41.42
C GLN A 13 3.47 25.58 41.22
N HIS A 14 4.20 25.44 42.33
CA HIS A 14 5.66 25.33 42.36
C HIS A 14 6.20 24.21 41.47
N GLY A 15 5.53 23.05 41.45
CA GLY A 15 5.94 21.91 40.63
C GLY A 15 5.83 22.16 39.12
N LEU A 16 4.87 22.98 38.66
CA LEU A 16 4.78 23.38 37.25
C LEU A 16 5.83 24.43 36.90
N ALA A 17 6.14 25.34 37.83
CA ALA A 17 7.18 26.34 37.63
C ALA A 17 8.57 25.69 37.50
N GLU A 18 8.89 24.69 38.33
CA GLU A 18 10.13 23.91 38.21
C GLU A 18 10.22 23.13 36.89
N LEU A 19 9.11 22.55 36.44
CA LEU A 19 9.05 21.75 35.21
C LEU A 19 9.22 22.59 33.93
N LEU A 20 8.86 23.87 33.99
CA LEU A 20 9.03 24.84 32.89
C LEU A 20 10.39 25.54 32.92
N GLN A 21 11.04 25.63 34.09
CA GLN A 21 12.39 26.14 34.24
C GLN A 21 13.46 25.10 33.89
N THR A 22 13.17 23.82 34.12
CA THR A 22 14.03 22.73 33.70
C THR A 22 13.78 22.46 32.21
N GLU A 23 14.76 22.70 31.36
CA GLU A 23 14.80 22.05 30.05
C GLU A 23 14.96 20.54 30.30
N ALA A 24 13.85 19.86 30.57
CA ALA A 24 13.84 18.42 30.70
C ALA A 24 14.38 17.83 29.39
N PRO A 25 15.30 16.85 29.46
CA PRO A 25 15.77 16.18 28.26
C PRO A 25 14.55 15.69 27.50
N THR A 26 14.38 16.18 26.28
CA THR A 26 13.30 15.76 25.38
C THR A 26 13.59 14.33 24.97
N VAL A 27 13.29 13.38 25.86
CA VAL A 27 13.18 11.97 25.50
C VAL A 27 12.21 11.95 24.32
N PRO A 28 12.63 11.51 23.11
CA PRO A 28 11.72 11.45 21.98
C PRO A 28 10.56 10.58 22.42
N ARG A 29 9.37 11.17 22.53
CA ARG A 29 8.16 10.40 22.81
C ARG A 29 8.14 9.28 21.76
N PRO A 30 8.08 7.99 22.15
CA PRO A 30 7.98 6.92 21.18
C PRO A 30 6.80 7.25 20.29
N ARG A 31 7.06 7.35 18.97
CA ARG A 31 6.01 7.67 18.01
C ARG A 31 4.93 6.62 18.20
N PRO A 32 3.65 7.01 18.37
CA PRO A 32 2.59 6.02 18.54
C PRO A 32 2.67 5.02 17.40
N GLU A 33 2.77 3.74 17.73
CA GLU A 33 2.85 2.67 16.74
C GLU A 33 1.67 2.81 15.78
N ARG A 34 1.98 3.00 14.49
CA ARG A 34 0.95 3.05 13.45
C ARG A 34 0.28 1.68 13.38
N LYS A 35 -1.01 1.62 13.75
CA LYS A 35 -1.84 0.40 13.64
C LYS A 35 -2.25 0.06 12.20
N THR A 36 -1.85 0.88 11.23
CA THR A 36 -2.21 0.74 9.81
C THR A 36 -0.99 0.85 8.92
N TYR A 37 -1.00 0.13 7.80
CA TYR A 37 0.02 0.32 6.75
C TYR A 37 -0.02 1.76 6.24
N LYS A 38 1.16 2.33 5.97
CA LYS A 38 1.30 3.61 5.28
C LYS A 38 0.78 3.43 3.84
N MET A 39 -0.05 4.36 3.36
CA MET A 39 -0.71 4.33 2.04
C MET A 39 -0.83 5.76 1.46
N GLU A 40 0.25 6.54 1.55
CA GLU A 40 0.31 7.97 1.27
C GLU A 40 1.13 8.29 0.00
N ALA A 41 1.86 7.32 -0.55
CA ALA A 41 2.64 7.46 -1.78
C ALA A 41 1.76 7.80 -2.99
N SER A 42 2.33 8.59 -3.90
CA SER A 42 1.69 8.99 -5.17
C SER A 42 2.72 8.88 -6.31
N PRO A 43 2.63 7.85 -7.17
CA PRO A 43 1.61 6.80 -7.20
C PRO A 43 1.69 5.85 -6.01
N CYS A 44 0.57 5.19 -5.66
CA CYS A 44 0.52 4.27 -4.51
C CYS A 44 1.45 3.05 -4.70
N GLY A 45 1.60 2.65 -5.96
CA GLY A 45 2.58 1.68 -6.43
C GLY A 45 2.10 0.94 -7.67
N HIS A 46 2.62 -0.26 -7.90
CA HIS A 46 2.29 -1.05 -9.08
C HIS A 46 1.05 -1.92 -8.90
N CYS A 47 0.25 -2.06 -9.95
CA CYS A 47 -0.86 -3.01 -10.04
C CYS A 47 -0.72 -3.83 -11.32
N LEU A 48 -0.40 -5.12 -11.20
CA LEU A 48 -0.35 -6.05 -12.34
C LEU A 48 -1.66 -6.82 -12.43
N ILE A 49 -2.35 -6.71 -13.55
CA ILE A 49 -3.58 -7.46 -13.84
C ILE A 49 -3.27 -8.51 -14.90
N ILE A 50 -3.45 -9.78 -14.57
CA ILE A 50 -3.31 -10.91 -15.48
C ILE A 50 -4.71 -11.43 -15.79
N ASN A 51 -5.16 -11.24 -17.02
CA ASN A 51 -6.49 -11.62 -17.49
C ASN A 51 -6.40 -12.77 -18.50
N ASN A 52 -6.61 -13.99 -18.04
CA ASN A 52 -6.68 -15.18 -18.88
C ASN A 52 -8.14 -15.50 -19.22
N VAL A 53 -8.48 -15.31 -20.50
CA VAL A 53 -9.83 -15.49 -21.05
C VAL A 53 -9.88 -16.70 -21.96
N GLU A 54 -8.88 -16.85 -22.82
CA GLU A 54 -8.80 -17.90 -23.82
C GLU A 54 -7.91 -19.03 -23.31
N PHE A 55 -8.48 -20.24 -23.32
CA PHE A 55 -7.77 -21.45 -22.95
C PHE A 55 -7.77 -22.43 -24.12
N LYS A 56 -6.67 -23.16 -24.22
CA LYS A 56 -6.50 -24.15 -25.27
C LYS A 56 -7.55 -25.27 -25.15
N PRO A 57 -8.15 -25.76 -26.25
CA PRO A 57 -9.12 -26.85 -26.19
C PRO A 57 -8.60 -28.10 -25.46
N GLU A 58 -7.30 -28.39 -25.59
CA GLU A 58 -6.67 -29.57 -24.98
C GLU A 58 -6.58 -29.48 -23.44
N SER A 59 -6.76 -28.29 -22.87
CA SER A 59 -6.74 -28.08 -21.41
C SER A 59 -8.03 -28.50 -20.69
N ALA A 60 -9.09 -28.84 -21.44
CA ALA A 60 -10.45 -29.06 -20.93
C ALA A 60 -11.08 -27.88 -20.16
N LEU A 61 -10.43 -26.71 -20.14
CA LEU A 61 -10.95 -25.49 -19.52
C LEU A 61 -11.78 -24.70 -20.54
N ARG A 62 -12.91 -24.15 -20.08
CA ARG A 62 -13.77 -23.29 -20.91
C ARG A 62 -13.23 -21.86 -20.97
N ASN A 63 -13.43 -21.15 -22.07
CA ASN A 63 -13.10 -19.72 -22.14
C ASN A 63 -13.93 -18.91 -21.13
N ARG A 64 -13.28 -17.95 -20.46
CA ARG A 64 -13.86 -17.11 -19.40
C ARG A 64 -14.55 -15.86 -19.97
N ARG A 65 -15.57 -16.07 -20.82
CA ARG A 65 -16.35 -14.97 -21.42
C ARG A 65 -16.87 -14.03 -20.33
N GLY A 66 -16.70 -12.72 -20.52
CA GLY A 66 -17.05 -11.70 -19.55
C GLY A 66 -15.90 -11.21 -18.66
N SER A 67 -14.78 -11.96 -18.57
CA SER A 67 -13.62 -11.55 -17.74
C SER A 67 -13.00 -10.22 -18.18
N ASN A 68 -13.14 -9.83 -19.46
CA ASN A 68 -12.70 -8.51 -19.93
C ASN A 68 -13.46 -7.36 -19.25
N ILE A 69 -14.74 -7.55 -18.95
CA ILE A 69 -15.55 -6.54 -18.24
C ILE A 69 -15.01 -6.34 -16.81
N ASP A 70 -14.62 -7.43 -16.15
CA ASP A 70 -14.00 -7.36 -14.83
C ASP A 70 -12.62 -6.68 -14.91
N CYS A 71 -11.80 -7.04 -15.91
CA CYS A 71 -10.49 -6.46 -16.16
C CYS A 71 -10.58 -4.93 -16.34
N GLU A 72 -11.46 -4.45 -17.22
CA GLU A 72 -11.68 -3.03 -17.48
C GLU A 72 -12.12 -2.26 -16.22
N LYS A 73 -13.03 -2.84 -15.44
CA LYS A 73 -13.51 -2.24 -14.18
C LYS A 73 -12.41 -2.17 -13.14
N LEU A 74 -11.59 -3.21 -13.01
CA LEU A 74 -10.47 -3.25 -12.08
C LEU A 74 -9.37 -2.27 -12.51
N GLU A 75 -9.01 -2.25 -13.78
CA GLU A 75 -8.05 -1.28 -14.32
C GLU A 75 -8.49 0.16 -14.04
N THR A 76 -9.75 0.48 -14.36
CA THR A 76 -10.34 1.81 -14.10
C THR A 76 -10.29 2.15 -12.61
N ARG A 77 -10.66 1.20 -11.74
CA ARG A 77 -10.68 1.40 -10.29
C ARG A 77 -9.27 1.63 -9.72
N PHE A 78 -8.29 0.84 -10.11
CA PHE A 78 -6.93 0.95 -9.58
C PHE A 78 -6.19 2.16 -10.14
N LYS A 79 -6.47 2.58 -11.38
CA LYS A 79 -6.02 3.89 -11.88
C LYS A 79 -6.61 5.04 -11.07
N ALA A 80 -7.90 4.96 -10.70
CA ALA A 80 -8.53 5.97 -9.83
C ALA A 80 -7.94 6.00 -8.41
N PHE A 81 -7.40 4.88 -7.93
CA PHE A 81 -6.59 4.81 -6.71
C PHE A 81 -5.11 5.15 -6.91
N ASN A 82 -4.76 5.77 -8.05
CA ASN A 82 -3.42 6.24 -8.36
C ASN A 82 -2.34 5.14 -8.35
N PHE A 83 -2.70 3.93 -8.81
CA PHE A 83 -1.74 2.87 -9.11
C PHE A 83 -1.24 2.97 -10.55
N ILE A 84 0.00 2.53 -10.75
CA ILE A 84 0.57 2.25 -12.08
C ILE A 84 0.04 0.88 -12.51
N VAL A 85 -1.03 0.86 -13.31
CA VAL A 85 -1.69 -0.37 -13.74
C VAL A 85 -1.07 -0.91 -15.03
N GLU A 86 -0.73 -2.20 -15.05
CA GLU A 86 -0.23 -2.95 -16.20
C GLU A 86 -1.14 -4.16 -16.43
N VAL A 87 -1.73 -4.29 -17.61
CA VAL A 87 -2.63 -5.41 -17.98
C VAL A 87 -1.89 -6.38 -18.89
N LYS A 88 -1.99 -7.68 -18.62
CA LYS A 88 -1.46 -8.78 -19.43
C LYS A 88 -2.58 -9.76 -19.72
N GLU A 89 -2.69 -10.18 -20.97
CA GLU A 89 -3.78 -11.05 -21.41
C GLU A 89 -3.27 -12.43 -21.84
N ASN A 90 -4.03 -13.47 -21.50
CA ASN A 90 -3.83 -14.85 -21.97
C ASN A 90 -2.40 -15.38 -21.83
N LEU A 91 -1.80 -15.18 -20.65
CA LEU A 91 -0.45 -15.64 -20.34
C LEU A 91 -0.42 -17.14 -20.04
N LYS A 92 0.59 -17.83 -20.58
CA LYS A 92 0.99 -19.17 -20.13
C LYS A 92 1.63 -19.11 -18.74
N GLU A 93 1.68 -20.24 -18.05
CA GLU A 93 2.33 -20.39 -16.74
C GLU A 93 3.76 -19.80 -16.72
N SER A 94 4.58 -20.13 -17.73
CA SER A 94 5.96 -19.62 -17.82
C SER A 94 6.01 -18.09 -17.95
N GLN A 95 5.06 -17.50 -18.66
CA GLN A 95 4.97 -16.04 -18.83
C GLN A 95 4.46 -15.38 -17.55
N ILE A 96 3.52 -16.00 -16.83
CA ILE A 96 3.09 -15.53 -15.50
C ILE A 96 4.30 -15.49 -14.55
N LYS A 97 5.11 -16.55 -14.51
CA LYS A 97 6.34 -16.57 -13.69
C LYS A 97 7.32 -15.45 -14.08
N GLN A 98 7.45 -15.18 -15.39
CA GLN A 98 8.31 -14.10 -15.89
C GLN A 98 7.79 -12.72 -15.47
N GLU A 99 6.51 -12.44 -15.64
CA GLU A 99 5.88 -11.16 -15.25
C GLU A 99 5.95 -10.94 -13.73
N MET A 100 5.70 -11.99 -12.94
CA MET A 100 5.85 -11.93 -11.48
C MET A 100 7.31 -11.67 -11.07
N SER A 101 8.28 -12.33 -11.71
CA SER A 101 9.71 -12.09 -11.46
C SER A 101 10.16 -10.69 -11.89
N ALA A 102 9.62 -10.18 -13.00
CA ALA A 102 9.90 -8.83 -13.46
C ALA A 102 9.34 -7.79 -12.48
N LEU A 103 8.08 -7.97 -12.03
CA LEU A 103 7.44 -7.11 -11.03
C LEU A 103 8.21 -7.10 -9.71
N SER A 104 8.66 -8.28 -9.23
CA SER A 104 9.41 -8.39 -7.97
C SER A 104 10.79 -7.71 -8.01
N LYS A 105 11.34 -7.49 -9.21
CA LYS A 105 12.66 -6.85 -9.42
C LYS A 105 12.57 -5.34 -9.65
N LYS A 106 11.37 -4.77 -9.80
CA LYS A 106 11.20 -3.30 -9.88
C LYS A 106 11.65 -2.66 -8.56
N ASP A 107 12.09 -1.40 -8.62
CA ASP A 107 12.36 -0.63 -7.41
C ASP A 107 11.04 -0.12 -6.81
N HIS A 108 10.70 -0.65 -5.63
CA HIS A 108 9.48 -0.30 -4.90
C HIS A 108 9.71 0.67 -3.74
N SER A 109 10.94 1.18 -3.55
CA SER A 109 11.32 1.99 -2.37
C SER A 109 10.49 3.27 -2.19
N GLN A 110 9.96 3.82 -3.29
CA GLN A 110 9.13 5.02 -3.32
C GLN A 110 7.62 4.74 -3.20
N TYR A 111 7.20 3.47 -3.21
CA TYR A 111 5.79 3.07 -3.19
C TYR A 111 5.40 2.47 -1.85
N ASP A 112 4.11 2.54 -1.55
CA ASP A 112 3.57 2.02 -0.30
C ASP A 112 2.85 0.67 -0.50
N CYS A 113 2.45 0.34 -1.74
CA CYS A 113 1.66 -0.86 -2.02
C CYS A 113 2.01 -1.48 -3.38
N CYS A 114 1.93 -2.81 -3.47
CA CYS A 114 2.00 -3.56 -4.72
C CYS A 114 0.79 -4.50 -4.80
N VAL A 115 0.11 -4.51 -5.94
CA VAL A 115 -1.11 -5.29 -6.18
C VAL A 115 -0.89 -6.23 -7.37
N VAL A 116 -1.32 -7.48 -7.21
CA VAL A 116 -1.42 -8.43 -8.32
C VAL A 116 -2.84 -8.98 -8.34
N ILE A 117 -3.47 -8.90 -9.50
CA ILE A 117 -4.82 -9.40 -9.76
C ILE A 117 -4.70 -10.51 -10.80
N VAL A 118 -5.19 -11.70 -10.47
CA VAL A 118 -5.20 -12.85 -11.40
C VAL A 118 -6.64 -13.23 -11.68
N LEU A 119 -7.05 -13.04 -12.94
CA LEU A 119 -8.34 -13.48 -13.46
C LEU A 119 -8.08 -14.70 -14.34
N SER A 120 -8.19 -15.90 -13.76
CA SER A 120 -7.92 -17.17 -14.44
C SER A 120 -8.77 -18.29 -13.85
N HIS A 121 -8.73 -19.47 -14.46
CA HIS A 121 -9.10 -20.71 -13.76
C HIS A 121 -8.07 -21.03 -12.68
N GLY A 122 -8.51 -21.78 -11.65
CA GLY A 122 -7.67 -22.25 -10.56
C GLY A 122 -8.27 -23.50 -9.92
N THR A 123 -7.44 -24.20 -9.15
CA THR A 123 -7.85 -25.31 -8.28
C THR A 123 -7.14 -25.12 -6.95
N GLU A 124 -7.76 -25.61 -5.88
CA GLU A 124 -7.06 -25.86 -4.61
C GLU A 124 -6.21 -27.13 -4.73
N VAL A 125 -5.13 -27.17 -3.95
CA VAL A 125 -4.15 -28.28 -3.93
C VAL A 125 -4.08 -28.85 -2.52
#